data_AF-E7GC09-F1
#
_entry.id   AF-E7GC09-F1
#
_cell.length_a   1.000
_cell.length_b   1.000
_cell.length_c   1.000
_cell.angle_alpha   90.00
_cell.angle_beta   90.00
_cell.angle_gamma   90.00
#
_symmetry.space_group_name_H-M   'P 1'
#
loop_
_entity.id
_entity.type
_entity.pdbx_description
1 polymer ?
#
loop_
_entity_poly.entity_id
_entity_poly.type
_entity_poly.pdbx_seq_one_letter_code
_entity_poly.pdbx_strand_id
1 'polypeptide(L)'
;MEKKQRTTIWLSQNVMNELDQMSERADCRSRSEFIEKAIKFYDGYIRSADENQYLPIALSSAMNGIIHTSEDRIAKVLYKNTVELSMLMNILAATAEVDEDTLKKLRKKCAKEVNGTRGQITFEDAYRYQKS
;
A
#
# COMPACT_ATOMS: atom_id res chain seq x y z
N MET A 1 -3.56 -22.95 27.38
CA MET A 1 -4.49 -21.86 27.77
C MET A 1 -3.72 -20.94 28.71
N GLU A 2 -3.55 -19.67 28.36
CA GLU A 2 -2.79 -18.71 29.16
C GLU A 2 -3.48 -18.52 30.52
N LYS A 3 -2.72 -18.58 31.62
CA LYS A 3 -3.29 -18.49 32.98
C LYS A 3 -3.69 -17.04 33.27
N LYS A 4 -4.98 -16.73 33.18
CA LYS A 4 -5.52 -15.42 33.58
C LYS A 4 -5.76 -15.37 35.09
N GLN A 5 -5.27 -14.32 35.75
CA GLN A 5 -5.55 -14.05 37.17
C GLN A 5 -6.60 -12.94 37.29
N ARG A 6 -7.62 -13.16 38.13
CA ARG A 6 -8.59 -12.12 38.45
C ARG A 6 -8.00 -11.17 39.49
N THR A 7 -8.09 -9.87 39.23
CA THR A 7 -7.66 -8.81 40.15
C THR A 7 -8.75 -7.75 40.25
N THR A 8 -8.75 -7.01 41.36
CA THR A 8 -9.63 -5.86 41.59
C THR A 8 -8.80 -4.60 41.45
N ILE A 9 -9.25 -3.67 40.61
CA ILE A 9 -8.62 -2.36 40.41
C ILE A 9 -9.64 -1.25 40.62
N TRP A 10 -9.15 -0.09 41.04
CA TRP A 10 -9.95 1.12 41.12
C TRP A 10 -9.66 1.98 39.89
N LEU A 11 -10.70 2.32 39.15
CA LEU A 11 -10.67 3.24 38.02
C LEU A 11 -11.60 4.42 38.32
N SER A 12 -11.29 5.59 37.77
CA SER A 12 -12.18 6.74 37.91
C SER A 12 -13.53 6.45 37.24
N GLN A 13 -14.59 7.10 37.73
CA GLN A 13 -15.93 6.88 37.21
C GLN A 13 -16.03 7.20 35.70
N ASN A 14 -15.30 8.22 35.23
CA ASN A 14 -15.30 8.56 33.81
C ASN A 14 -14.69 7.44 32.95
N VAL A 15 -13.54 6.91 33.36
CA VAL A 15 -12.87 5.81 32.65
C VAL A 15 -13.73 4.54 32.66
N MET A 16 -14.38 4.24 33.78
CA MET A 16 -15.30 3.10 33.88
C MET A 16 -16.49 3.22 32.93
N ASN A 17 -17.04 4.41 32.76
CA ASN A 17 -18.18 4.66 31.87
C ASN A 17 -17.80 4.56 30.38
N GLU A 18 -16.58 4.96 30.03
CA GLU A 18 -16.10 4.94 28.63
C GLU A 18 -15.48 3.59 28.22
N LEU A 19 -15.20 2.71 29.17
CA LEU A 19 -14.40 1.49 28.96
C LEU A 19 -14.97 0.56 27.89
N ASP A 20 -16.30 0.43 27.78
CA ASP A 20 -16.94 -0.36 26.73
C ASP A 20 -16.70 0.22 25.35
N GLN A 21 -16.91 1.53 25.20
CA GLN A 21 -16.69 2.23 23.94
C GLN A 21 -15.22 2.21 23.53
N MET A 22 -14.31 2.29 24.50
CA MET A 22 -12.88 2.15 24.25
C MET A 22 -12.53 0.73 23.77
N SER A 23 -13.12 -0.31 24.38
CA SER A 23 -12.93 -1.71 23.99
C SER A 23 -13.47 -1.98 22.57
N GLU A 24 -14.65 -1.46 22.25
CA GLU A 24 -15.27 -1.60 20.91
C GLU A 24 -14.44 -0.89 19.83
N ARG A 25 -14.02 0.36 20.07
CA ARG A 25 -13.17 1.11 19.14
C ARG A 25 -11.84 0.42 18.86
N ALA A 26 -11.32 -0.35 19.82
CA ALA A 26 -10.07 -1.09 19.71
C ALA A 26 -10.25 -2.54 19.21
N ASP A 27 -11.44 -2.92 18.74
CA ASP A 27 -11.80 -4.28 18.29
C ASP A 27 -11.40 -5.37 19.31
N CYS A 28 -11.65 -5.09 20.59
CA CYS A 28 -11.35 -6.00 21.69
C CYS A 28 -12.60 -6.74 22.13
N ARG A 29 -12.47 -8.05 22.38
CA ARG A 29 -13.58 -8.95 22.74
C ARG A 29 -14.05 -8.77 24.18
N SER A 30 -13.30 -8.03 25.00
CA SER A 30 -13.65 -7.75 26.38
C SER A 30 -12.88 -6.55 26.93
N ARG A 31 -13.44 -5.91 27.96
CA ARG A 31 -12.75 -4.90 28.80
C ARG A 31 -11.39 -5.40 29.28
N SER A 32 -11.29 -6.67 29.67
CA SER A 32 -10.03 -7.26 30.12
C SER A 32 -8.98 -7.32 29.02
N GLU A 33 -9.37 -7.66 27.79
CA GLU A 33 -8.48 -7.65 26.63
C GLU A 33 -8.02 -6.22 26.31
N PHE A 34 -8.93 -5.25 26.36
CA PHE A 34 -8.60 -3.84 26.17
C PHE A 34 -7.62 -3.35 27.25
N ILE A 35 -7.90 -3.60 28.52
CA ILE A 35 -7.02 -3.21 29.64
C ILE A 35 -5.64 -3.88 29.51
N GLU A 36 -5.59 -5.16 29.14
CA GLU A 36 -4.34 -5.87 28.95
C GLU A 36 -3.49 -5.27 27.81
N LYS A 37 -4.13 -4.96 26.67
CA LYS A 37 -3.48 -4.26 25.55
C LYS A 37 -3.02 -2.86 25.95
N ALA A 38 -3.82 -2.12 26.71
CA ALA A 38 -3.49 -0.77 27.18
C ALA A 38 -2.32 -0.76 28.17
N ILE A 39 -2.27 -1.71 29.10
CA ILE A 39 -1.15 -1.88 30.03
C ILE A 39 0.13 -2.23 29.27
N LYS A 40 0.07 -3.20 28.35
CA LYS A 40 1.21 -3.57 27.50
C LYS A 40 1.69 -2.41 26.64
N PHE A 41 0.76 -1.61 26.10
CA PHE A 41 1.07 -0.41 25.34
C PHE A 41 1.79 0.64 26.20
N TYR A 42 1.28 0.92 27.41
CA TYR A 42 1.89 1.91 28.28
C TYR A 42 3.23 1.44 28.87
N ASP A 43 3.35 0.17 29.25
CA ASP A 43 4.63 -0.46 29.62
C ASP A 43 5.62 -0.38 28.45
N GLY A 44 5.19 -0.66 27.21
CA GLY A 44 6.00 -0.49 26.02
C GLY A 44 6.39 0.97 25.74
N TYR A 45 5.52 1.93 26.02
CA TYR A 45 5.81 3.36 25.92
C TYR A 45 6.86 3.80 26.96
N ILE A 46 6.67 3.42 28.23
CA ILE A 46 7.63 3.71 29.31
C ILE A 46 8.97 3.04 29.02
N ARG A 47 8.98 1.76 28.64
CA ARG A 47 10.19 1.07 28.22
C ARG A 47 10.78 1.63 26.94
N SER A 48 10.03 2.27 26.06
CA SER A 48 10.60 2.93 24.88
C SER A 48 11.29 4.25 25.19
N ALA A 49 10.96 4.87 26.34
CA ALA A 49 11.76 5.96 26.88
C ALA A 49 13.13 5.48 27.37
N ASP A 50 13.29 4.19 27.70
CA ASP A 50 14.56 3.56 28.08
C ASP A 50 15.24 2.76 26.94
N GLU A 51 14.49 2.03 26.11
CA GLU A 51 14.95 0.99 25.16
C GLU A 51 14.00 0.80 23.94
N ASN A 52 13.86 1.83 23.10
CA ASN A 52 13.74 1.78 21.62
C ASN A 52 12.87 0.72 20.84
N GLN A 53 11.85 0.07 21.42
CA GLN A 53 11.06 -0.98 20.72
C GLN A 53 9.71 -0.55 20.11
N TYR A 54 9.15 0.60 20.50
CA TYR A 54 7.81 1.03 20.01
C TYR A 54 7.86 1.98 18.80
N LEU A 55 8.93 2.76 18.66
CA LEU A 55 9.16 3.60 17.49
C LEU A 55 9.12 2.80 16.17
N PRO A 56 9.73 1.60 16.05
CA PRO A 56 9.62 0.78 14.86
C PRO A 56 8.19 0.35 14.50
N ILE A 57 7.33 0.09 15.48
CA ILE A 57 5.94 -0.37 15.24
C ILE A 57 5.08 0.78 14.73
N ALA A 58 5.12 1.93 15.41
CA ALA A 58 4.39 3.12 14.99
C ALA A 58 4.84 3.60 13.61
N LEU A 59 6.15 3.56 13.35
CA LEU A 59 6.72 3.87 12.04
C LEU A 59 6.27 2.88 10.97
N SER A 60 6.32 1.57 11.24
CA SER A 60 5.85 0.55 10.29
C SER A 60 4.36 0.71 9.96
N SER A 61 3.53 1.01 10.96
CA SER A 61 2.09 1.27 10.74
C SER A 61 1.86 2.52 9.87
N ALA A 62 2.55 3.63 10.15
CA ALA A 62 2.48 4.84 9.34
C ALA A 62 2.97 4.61 7.91
N MET A 63 4.10 3.89 7.75
CA MET A 63 4.65 3.52 6.45
C MET A 63 3.68 2.65 5.65
N ASN A 64 3.06 1.63 6.27
CA ASN A 64 2.06 0.80 5.60
C ASN A 64 0.84 1.62 5.13
N GLY A 65 0.37 2.57 5.93
CA GLY A 65 -0.72 3.47 5.53
C GLY A 65 -0.35 4.36 4.33
N ILE A 66 0.88 4.91 4.33
CA ILE A 66 1.40 5.70 3.20
C ILE A 66 1.54 4.84 1.95
N ILE A 67 2.11 3.64 2.07
CA ILE A 67 2.29 2.70 0.96
C ILE A 67 0.94 2.34 0.36
N HIS A 68 -0.04 1.92 1.18
CA HIS A 68 -1.36 1.54 0.70
C HIS A 68 -2.06 2.70 -0.03
N THR A 69 -1.99 3.91 0.52
CA THR A 69 -2.56 5.11 -0.12
C THR A 69 -1.88 5.42 -1.45
N SER A 70 -0.56 5.23 -1.51
CA SER A 70 0.22 5.41 -2.73
C SER A 70 -0.12 4.34 -3.78
N GLU A 71 -0.20 3.07 -3.39
CA GLU A 71 -0.59 1.95 -4.24
C GLU A 71 -1.99 2.16 -4.83
N ASP A 72 -2.97 2.55 -4.01
CA ASP A 72 -4.33 2.86 -4.47
C ASP A 72 -4.34 3.99 -5.49
N ARG A 73 -3.56 5.05 -5.26
CA ARG A 73 -3.45 6.18 -6.19
C ARG A 73 -2.77 5.76 -7.49
N ILE A 74 -1.67 5.01 -7.42
CA ILE A 74 -0.94 4.48 -8.57
C ILE A 74 -1.86 3.58 -9.39
N ALA A 75 -2.58 2.65 -8.76
CA ALA A 75 -3.51 1.74 -9.42
C ALA A 75 -4.61 2.51 -10.18
N LYS A 76 -5.22 3.54 -9.56
CA LYS A 76 -6.22 4.39 -10.20
C LYS A 76 -5.67 5.15 -11.41
N VAL A 77 -4.45 5.70 -11.30
CA VAL A 77 -3.81 6.42 -12.42
C VAL A 77 -3.43 5.46 -13.55
N LEU A 78 -2.87 4.28 -13.23
CA LEU A 78 -2.57 3.24 -14.21
C LEU A 78 -3.81 2.75 -14.93
N TYR A 79 -4.93 2.58 -14.21
CA TYR A 79 -6.21 2.22 -14.82
C TYR A 79 -6.66 3.27 -15.84
N LYS A 80 -6.69 4.55 -15.46
CA LYS A 80 -7.05 5.65 -16.37
C LYS A 80 -6.15 5.68 -17.59
N ASN A 81 -4.84 5.58 -17.39
CA ASN A 81 -3.88 5.55 -18.51
C ASN A 81 -4.09 4.32 -19.42
N THR A 82 -4.42 3.16 -18.85
CA THR A 82 -4.71 1.94 -19.63
C THR A 82 -5.95 2.12 -20.50
N VAL A 83 -6.99 2.79 -19.99
CA VAL A 83 -8.19 3.11 -20.77
C VAL A 83 -7.83 4.02 -21.95
N GLU A 84 -7.09 5.11 -21.72
CA GLU A 84 -6.66 6.04 -22.77
C GLU A 84 -5.76 5.34 -23.81
N LEU A 85 -4.79 4.54 -23.37
CA LEU A 85 -3.92 3.75 -24.27
C LEU A 85 -4.72 2.75 -25.10
N SER A 86 -5.72 2.08 -24.52
CA SER A 86 -6.59 1.16 -25.25
C SER A 86 -7.40 1.89 -26.31
N MET A 87 -7.97 3.06 -25.99
CA MET A 87 -8.69 3.88 -26.96
C MET A 87 -7.79 4.34 -28.10
N LEU A 88 -6.60 4.87 -27.77
CA LEU A 88 -5.59 5.28 -28.75
C LEU A 88 -5.18 4.12 -29.67
N MET A 89 -4.94 2.94 -29.12
CA MET A 89 -4.57 1.76 -29.91
C MET A 89 -5.69 1.29 -30.85
N ASN A 90 -6.95 1.37 -30.43
CA ASN A 90 -8.09 1.03 -31.29
C ASN A 90 -8.25 2.06 -32.43
N ILE A 91 -8.13 3.35 -32.14
CA ILE A 91 -8.17 4.41 -33.16
C ILE A 91 -7.00 4.24 -34.15
N LEU A 92 -5.80 3.97 -33.64
CA LEU A 92 -4.62 3.77 -34.48
C LEU A 92 -4.77 2.52 -35.36
N ALA A 93 -5.27 1.40 -34.82
CA ALA A 93 -5.51 0.19 -35.60
C ALA A 93 -6.56 0.40 -36.72
N ALA A 94 -7.51 1.30 -36.52
CA ALA A 94 -8.51 1.64 -37.53
C ALA A 94 -7.98 2.59 -38.62
N THR A 95 -6.87 3.29 -38.37
CA THR A 95 -6.36 4.36 -39.24
C THR A 95 -5.00 4.07 -39.87
N ALA A 96 -4.18 3.26 -39.21
CA ALA A 96 -2.86 2.90 -39.67
C ALA A 96 -2.89 1.62 -40.51
N GLU A 97 -2.34 1.68 -41.72
CA GLU A 97 -2.16 0.52 -42.59
C GLU A 97 -0.89 -0.23 -42.21
N VAL A 98 -0.97 -1.10 -41.19
CA VAL A 98 0.14 -1.95 -40.73
C VAL A 98 -0.31 -3.40 -40.76
N ASP A 99 0.45 -4.27 -41.44
CA ASP A 99 0.17 -5.70 -41.47
C ASP A 99 0.47 -6.39 -40.13
N GLU A 100 -0.17 -7.53 -39.89
CA GLU A 100 -0.11 -8.23 -38.62
C GLU A 100 1.31 -8.73 -38.27
N ASP A 101 2.12 -9.10 -39.27
CA ASP A 101 3.48 -9.59 -39.06
C ASP A 101 4.42 -8.44 -38.66
N THR A 102 4.28 -7.28 -39.28
CA THR A 102 5.00 -6.06 -38.88
C THR A 102 4.62 -5.65 -37.46
N LEU A 103 3.33 -5.69 -37.10
CA LEU A 103 2.87 -5.37 -35.75
C LEU A 103 3.44 -6.34 -34.69
N LYS A 104 3.46 -7.66 -34.98
CA LYS A 104 4.06 -8.68 -34.10
C LYS A 104 5.56 -8.46 -33.91
N LYS A 105 6.29 -8.13 -34.98
CA LYS A 105 7.73 -7.81 -34.92
C LYS A 105 7.98 -6.56 -34.08
N LEU A 106 7.18 -5.51 -34.27
CA LEU A 106 7.26 -4.28 -33.49
C LEU A 106 7.02 -4.54 -32.00
N ARG A 107 5.99 -5.31 -31.63
CA ARG A 107 5.72 -5.67 -30.24
C ARG A 107 6.88 -6.41 -29.58
N LYS A 108 7.46 -7.40 -30.26
CA LYS A 108 8.64 -8.14 -29.77
C LYS A 108 9.84 -7.21 -29.56
N LYS A 109 10.06 -6.28 -30.50
CA LYS A 109 11.13 -5.28 -30.41
C LYS A 109 10.93 -4.39 -29.18
N CYS A 110 9.75 -3.76 -29.04
CA CYS A 110 9.45 -2.87 -27.92
C CYS A 110 9.56 -3.60 -26.57
N ALA A 111 9.11 -4.85 -26.47
CA ALA A 111 9.25 -5.64 -25.24
C ALA A 111 10.72 -5.93 -24.90
N LYS A 112 11.54 -6.28 -25.90
CA LYS A 112 12.98 -6.47 -25.73
C LYS A 112 13.68 -5.18 -25.32
N GLU A 113 13.29 -4.07 -25.92
CA GLU A 113 13.78 -2.72 -25.63
C GLU A 113 13.49 -2.32 -24.18
N VAL A 114 12.25 -2.46 -23.72
CA VAL A 114 11.87 -2.20 -22.31
C VAL A 114 12.67 -3.07 -21.35
N ASN A 115 12.79 -4.38 -21.63
CA ASN A 115 13.56 -5.30 -20.79
C ASN A 115 15.07 -5.00 -20.78
N GLY A 116 15.64 -4.70 -21.96
CA GLY A 116 17.09 -4.50 -22.12
C GLY A 116 17.57 -3.14 -21.65
N THR A 117 16.74 -2.10 -21.77
CA THR A 117 17.13 -0.72 -21.42
C THR A 117 16.63 -0.27 -20.05
N ARG A 118 15.97 -1.17 -19.28
CA ARG A 118 15.33 -0.84 -17.99
C ARG A 118 14.42 0.40 -18.08
N GLY A 119 13.81 0.63 -19.25
CA GLY A 119 12.94 1.77 -19.52
C GLY A 119 13.66 3.09 -19.86
N GLN A 120 14.94 3.07 -20.25
CA GLN A 120 15.70 4.29 -20.60
C GLN A 120 15.58 4.74 -22.07
N ILE A 121 14.84 4.01 -22.92
CA ILE A 121 14.60 4.45 -24.30
C ILE A 121 13.73 5.69 -24.30
N THR A 122 14.24 6.75 -24.94
CA THR A 122 13.48 8.00 -25.09
C THR A 122 12.63 7.96 -26.35
N PHE A 123 11.71 8.93 -26.46
CA PHE A 123 10.90 9.07 -27.67
C PHE A 123 11.77 9.41 -28.90
N GLU A 124 12.85 10.18 -28.71
CA GLU A 124 13.81 10.54 -29.76
C GLU A 124 14.51 9.30 -30.33
N ASP A 125 14.85 8.32 -29.48
CA ASP A 125 15.44 7.05 -29.92
C ASP A 125 14.46 6.27 -30.80
N ALA A 126 13.20 6.18 -30.38
CA ALA A 126 12.14 5.55 -31.17
C ALA A 126 11.89 6.29 -32.49
N TYR A 127 11.87 7.63 -32.47
CA TYR A 127 11.68 8.46 -33.66
C TYR A 127 12.78 8.25 -34.69
N ARG A 128 14.05 8.30 -34.28
CA ARG A 128 15.20 8.08 -35.16
C ARG A 128 15.12 6.71 -35.83
N TYR A 129 14.78 5.68 -35.06
CA TYR A 129 14.62 4.33 -35.59
C TYR A 129 13.53 4.24 -36.67
N GLN A 130 12.36 4.85 -36.48
CA GLN A 130 11.27 4.78 -37.47
C GLN A 130 11.55 5.57 -38.76
N LYS A 131 12.57 6.43 -38.75
CA LYS A 131 13.03 7.20 -39.90
C LYS A 131 14.27 6.62 -40.58
N SER A 132 14.82 5.53 -40.04
CA SER A 132 15.96 4.77 -40.58
C SER A 132 15.50 3.74 -41.59
#